data_AF-A0A9D0DSQ8-F1
#
_entry.id   AF-A0A9D0DSQ8-F1
#
_cell.length_a   1.000
_cell.length_b   1.000
_cell.length_c   1.000
_cell.angle_alpha   90.00
_cell.angle_beta   90.00
_cell.angle_gamma   90.00
#
_symmetry.space_group_name_H-M   'P 1'
#
loop_
_entity.id
_entity.type
_entity.pdbx_description
1 polymer ?
#
loop_
_entity_poly.entity_id
_entity_poly.type
_entity_poly.pdbx_seq_one_letter_code
_entity_poly.pdbx_strand_id
1 'polypeptide(L)'
;MLEFINAGGWIMWPLILCSILATAITIERFWFLRKKNIVPKNLVPQVWKWVKSNKLDKQKITILHNHSPLGRILAAGLSNRNHSRAMMKISIEEASGQVVHS
;
A
#
# COMPACT_ATOMS: atom_id res chain seq x y z
N MET A 1 25.18 33.55 -17.00
CA MET A 1 24.43 32.60 -16.14
C MET A 1 24.76 32.80 -14.65
N LEU A 2 26.03 32.99 -14.26
CA LEU A 2 26.42 33.37 -12.88
C LEU A 2 25.96 34.78 -12.46
N GLU A 3 25.68 35.68 -13.42
CA GLU A 3 25.18 37.03 -13.11
C GLU A 3 23.74 37.06 -12.56
N PHE A 4 22.87 36.11 -12.95
CA PHE A 4 21.52 36.02 -12.38
C PHE A 4 21.54 35.61 -10.90
N ILE A 5 22.56 34.84 -10.50
CA ILE A 5 22.78 34.42 -9.11
C ILE A 5 23.28 35.61 -8.28
N ASN A 6 24.17 36.43 -8.84
CA ASN A 6 24.67 37.62 -8.16
C ASN A 6 23.62 38.76 -8.11
N ALA A 7 22.79 38.92 -9.15
CA ALA A 7 21.71 39.90 -9.20
C ALA A 7 20.50 39.53 -8.31
N GLY A 8 20.31 38.24 -8.02
CA GLY A 8 19.26 37.75 -7.13
C GLY A 8 19.48 38.04 -5.65
N GLY A 9 20.69 38.44 -5.25
CA GLY A 9 21.01 38.81 -3.86
C GLY A 9 20.70 37.74 -2.82
N TRP A 10 20.53 38.15 -1.56
CA TRP A 10 20.28 37.26 -0.42
C TRP A 10 19.05 36.35 -0.59
N ILE A 11 18.03 36.78 -1.35
CA ILE A 11 16.78 36.03 -1.53
C ILE A 11 16.94 34.73 -2.33
N MET A 12 18.07 34.56 -3.02
CA MET A 12 18.30 33.36 -3.82
C MET A 12 18.57 32.11 -2.97
N TRP A 13 19.24 32.29 -1.82
CA TRP A 13 19.56 31.21 -0.88
C TRP A 13 18.32 30.47 -0.33
N PRO A 14 17.29 31.15 0.22
CA PRO A 14 16.10 30.46 0.70
C PRO A 14 15.32 29.79 -0.43
N LEU A 15 15.38 30.32 -1.66
CA LEU A 15 14.70 29.75 -2.81
C LEU A 15 15.34 28.42 -3.24
N ILE A 16 16.68 28.37 -3.28
CA ILE A 16 17.43 27.14 -3.53
C ILE A 16 17.16 26.11 -2.42
N LEU A 17 17.18 26.55 -1.15
CA LEU A 17 16.89 25.68 -0.01
C LEU A 17 15.45 25.12 -0.10
N CYS A 18 14.48 25.95 -0.46
CA CYS A 18 13.09 25.55 -0.64
C CYS A 18 12.93 24.53 -1.78
N SER A 19 13.64 24.68 -2.89
CA SER A 19 13.62 23.70 -4.00
C SER A 19 14.20 22.34 -3.59
N ILE A 20 15.29 22.34 -2.83
CA ILE A 20 15.91 21.12 -2.30
C ILE A 20 14.96 20.44 -1.31
N LEU A 21 14.36 21.21 -0.41
CA LEU A 21 13.38 20.70 0.56
C LEU A 21 12.13 20.13 -0.14
N ALA A 22 11.57 20.85 -1.11
CA ALA A 22 10.43 20.38 -1.89
C ALA A 22 10.75 19.07 -2.62
N THR A 23 11.95 18.96 -3.19
CA THR A 23 12.42 17.74 -3.86
C THR A 23 12.62 16.60 -2.88
N ALA A 24 13.25 16.85 -1.74
CA ALA A 24 13.46 15.87 -0.68
C ALA A 24 12.12 15.32 -0.16
N ILE A 25 11.16 16.20 0.13
CA ILE A 25 9.80 15.83 0.54
C ILE A 25 9.09 15.04 -0.56
N THR A 26 9.25 15.43 -1.83
CA THR A 26 8.66 14.71 -2.96
C THR A 26 9.21 13.30 -3.07
N ILE A 27 10.53 13.12 -2.93
CA ILE A 27 11.19 11.80 -2.97
C ILE A 27 10.78 10.95 -1.76
N GLU A 28 10.81 11.53 -0.56
CA GLU A 28 10.39 10.86 0.68
C GLU A 28 8.95 10.37 0.55
N ARG A 29 8.05 11.26 0.10
CA ARG A 29 6.65 10.95 -0.10
C ARG A 29 6.46 9.93 -1.22
N PHE A 30 7.21 10.00 -2.31
CA PHE A 30 7.15 9.02 -3.39
C PHE A 30 7.58 7.61 -2.92
N TRP A 31 8.60 7.53 -2.06
CA TRP A 31 9.04 6.27 -1.47
C TRP A 31 8.02 5.74 -0.46
N PHE A 32 7.49 6.61 0.41
CA PHE A 32 6.50 6.25 1.41
C PHE A 32 5.17 5.79 0.78
N LEU A 33 4.72 6.49 -0.26
CA LEU A 33 3.50 6.14 -1.01
C LEU A 33 3.64 4.78 -1.70
N ARG A 34 4.84 4.42 -2.19
CA ARG A 34 5.11 3.08 -2.76
C ARG A 34 5.27 1.98 -1.72
N LYS A 35 5.90 2.24 -0.57
CA LYS A 35 6.20 1.20 0.44
C LYS A 35 5.09 0.98 1.47
N LYS A 36 4.27 2.00 1.80
CA LYS A 36 3.33 1.89 2.91
C LYS A 36 1.97 1.30 2.52
N ASN A 37 1.53 1.38 1.26
CA ASN A 37 0.12 1.12 0.93
C ASN A 37 -0.21 -0.08 0.02
N ILE A 38 0.72 -0.68 -0.74
CA ILE A 38 0.28 -1.60 -1.81
C ILE A 38 0.76 -3.05 -1.68
N VAL A 39 2.02 -3.36 -1.34
CA VAL A 39 2.45 -4.78 -1.27
C VAL A 39 3.60 -5.00 -0.28
N PRO A 40 3.33 -5.46 0.95
CA PRO A 40 4.31 -6.26 1.68
C PRO A 40 4.66 -7.48 0.81
N LYS A 41 5.85 -7.45 0.18
CA LYS A 41 6.35 -8.42 -0.81
C LYS A 41 6.26 -9.89 -0.38
N ASN A 42 6.06 -10.15 0.91
CA ASN A 42 6.04 -11.48 1.50
C ASN A 42 4.65 -11.97 1.93
N LEU A 43 3.56 -11.18 1.80
CA LEU A 43 2.23 -11.61 2.24
C LEU A 43 1.56 -12.57 1.25
N VAL A 44 1.54 -12.22 -0.05
CA VAL A 44 0.95 -13.06 -1.11
C VAL A 44 1.57 -14.47 -1.19
N PRO A 45 2.92 -14.63 -1.21
CA PRO A 45 3.52 -15.96 -1.27
C PRO A 45 3.33 -16.78 0.01
N GLN A 46 3.21 -16.14 1.19
CA GLN A 46 2.90 -16.86 2.44
C GLN A 46 1.47 -17.39 2.46
N VAL A 47 0.50 -16.57 2.02
CA VAL A 47 -0.90 -16.99 1.91
C VAL A 47 -1.03 -18.14 0.93
N TRP A 48 -0.37 -18.07 -0.23
CA TRP A 48 -0.38 -19.14 -1.22
C TRP A 48 0.17 -20.46 -0.67
N LYS A 49 1.23 -20.43 0.14
CA LYS A 49 1.76 -21.62 0.83
C LYS A 49 0.74 -22.20 1.83
N TRP A 50 0.01 -21.36 2.56
CA TRP A 50 -1.00 -21.82 3.52
C TRP A 50 -2.24 -22.40 2.85
N VAL A 51 -2.69 -21.80 1.74
CA VAL A 51 -3.78 -22.31 0.90
C VAL A 51 -3.40 -23.68 0.34
N LYS A 52 -2.21 -23.80 -0.27
CA LYS A 52 -1.73 -25.05 -0.88
C LYS A 52 -1.50 -26.17 0.14
N SER A 53 -1.13 -25.83 1.37
CA SER A 53 -0.92 -26.81 2.45
C SER A 53 -2.21 -27.22 3.16
N ASN A 54 -3.38 -26.69 2.76
CA ASN A 54 -4.67 -26.85 3.43
C ASN A 54 -4.67 -26.51 4.94
N LYS A 55 -3.65 -25.76 5.42
CA LYS A 55 -3.48 -25.30 6.82
C LYS A 55 -4.05 -23.89 7.03
N LEU A 56 -5.16 -23.61 6.34
CA LEU A 56 -5.94 -22.39 6.49
C LEU A 56 -6.82 -22.53 7.73
N ASP A 57 -6.34 -21.96 8.82
CA ASP A 57 -7.09 -21.84 10.08
C ASP A 57 -7.76 -20.47 10.18
N LYS A 58 -8.92 -20.37 10.84
CA LYS A 58 -9.64 -19.11 11.05
C LYS A 58 -8.75 -18.04 11.71
N GLN A 59 -7.85 -18.41 12.61
CA GLN A 59 -6.92 -17.48 13.25
C GLN A 59 -5.96 -16.82 12.24
N LYS A 60 -5.52 -17.55 11.21
CA LYS A 60 -4.64 -17.01 10.17
C LYS A 60 -5.36 -16.06 9.24
N ILE A 61 -6.65 -16.30 8.99
CA ILE A 61 -7.51 -15.40 8.21
C ILE A 61 -7.66 -14.05 8.94
N THR A 62 -7.86 -14.08 10.26
CA THR A 62 -7.92 -12.87 11.10
C THR A 62 -6.60 -12.10 11.11
N ILE A 63 -5.46 -12.80 11.21
CA ILE A 63 -4.13 -12.17 11.13
C ILE A 63 -3.94 -11.51 9.75
N LEU A 64 -4.41 -12.14 8.68
CA LEU A 64 -4.33 -11.60 7.32
C LEU A 64 -5.14 -10.31 7.16
N HIS A 65 -6.35 -10.28 7.73
CA HIS A 65 -7.24 -9.12 7.72
C HIS A 65 -6.59 -7.89 8.39
N ASN A 66 -5.82 -8.10 9.46
CA ASN A 66 -5.24 -6.99 10.23
C ASN A 66 -3.89 -6.51 9.70
N HIS A 67 -3.20 -7.29 8.86
CA HIS A 67 -1.84 -6.99 8.44
C HIS A 67 -1.74 -6.13 7.17
N SER A 68 -2.75 -6.14 6.29
CA SER A 68 -2.66 -5.42 5.01
C SER A 68 -4.03 -5.19 4.37
N PRO A 69 -4.21 -4.09 3.63
CA PRO A 69 -5.42 -3.88 2.82
C PRO A 69 -5.67 -5.04 1.84
N LEU A 70 -4.60 -5.57 1.22
CA LEU A 70 -4.68 -6.74 0.34
C LEU A 70 -5.00 -8.03 1.10
N GLY A 71 -4.58 -8.10 2.37
CA GLY A 71 -4.92 -9.19 3.30
C GLY A 71 -6.39 -9.19 3.72
N ARG A 72 -7.03 -8.01 3.83
CA ARG A 72 -8.49 -7.89 4.06
C ARG A 72 -9.29 -8.48 2.91
N ILE A 73 -8.93 -8.14 1.67
CA ILE A 73 -9.60 -8.65 0.46
C ILE A 73 -9.44 -10.17 0.34
N LEU A 74 -8.22 -10.69 0.57
CA LEU A 74 -7.95 -12.13 0.57
C LEU A 74 -8.70 -12.87 1.70
N ALA A 75 -8.76 -12.29 2.90
CA ALA A 75 -9.48 -12.88 4.03
C ALA A 75 -10.99 -12.99 3.76
N ALA A 76 -11.60 -11.98 3.15
CA ALA A 76 -13.01 -11.99 2.78
C ALA A 76 -13.34 -13.10 1.76
N GLY A 77 -12.49 -13.26 0.73
CA GLY A 77 -12.64 -14.34 -0.25
C GLY A 77 -12.39 -15.74 0.34
N LEU A 78 -11.37 -15.88 1.20
CA LEU A 78 -11.02 -17.15 1.84
C LEU A 78 -12.06 -17.59 2.89
N SER A 79 -12.67 -16.65 3.60
CA SER A 79 -13.74 -16.95 4.56
C SER A 79 -15.00 -17.49 3.87
N ASN A 80 -15.24 -17.08 2.63
CA ASN A 80 -16.38 -17.52 1.83
C ASN A 80 -16.07 -18.64 0.83
N ARG A 81 -14.89 -19.31 0.95
CA ARG A 81 -14.46 -20.38 0.02
C ARG A 81 -15.40 -21.58 -0.06
N ASN A 82 -16.20 -21.80 0.98
CA ASN A 82 -17.16 -22.90 1.07
C ASN A 82 -18.54 -22.54 0.48
N HIS A 83 -18.74 -21.29 0.06
CA HIS A 83 -19.96 -20.82 -0.60
C HIS A 83 -19.83 -20.86 -2.12
N SER A 84 -20.97 -20.70 -2.81
CA SER A 84 -21.00 -20.62 -4.27
C SER A 84 -20.06 -19.51 -4.78
N ARG A 85 -19.43 -19.73 -5.95
CA ARG A 85 -18.45 -18.81 -6.55
C ARG A 85 -18.98 -17.37 -6.67
N ALA A 86 -20.30 -17.19 -6.83
CA ALA A 86 -20.95 -15.89 -6.84
C ALA A 86 -20.78 -15.13 -5.50
N MET A 87 -20.98 -15.80 -4.37
CA MET A 87 -20.84 -15.19 -3.04
C MET A 87 -19.37 -14.87 -2.70
N MET A 88 -18.44 -15.71 -3.17
CA MET A 88 -17.01 -15.42 -3.07
C MET A 88 -16.63 -14.17 -3.88
N LYS A 89 -17.19 -13.98 -5.09
CA LYS A 89 -16.94 -12.79 -5.92
C LYS A 89 -17.48 -11.53 -5.25
N ILE A 90 -18.71 -11.57 -4.74
CA ILE A 90 -19.36 -10.43 -4.08
C ILE A 90 -18.57 -9.99 -2.84
N SER A 91 -18.16 -10.94 -2.00
CA SER A 91 -17.38 -10.63 -0.79
C SER A 91 -15.99 -10.05 -1.08
N ILE A 92 -15.36 -10.42 -2.20
CA ILE A 92 -14.13 -9.79 -2.67
C ILE A 92 -14.38 -8.36 -3.18
N GLU A 93 -15.45 -8.14 -3.94
CA GLU A 93 -15.83 -6.81 -4.45
C GLU A 93 -16.16 -5.83 -3.32
N GLU A 94 -16.90 -6.28 -2.30
CA GLU A 94 -17.26 -5.48 -1.14
C GLU A 94 -16.04 -5.10 -0.29
N ALA A 95 -15.16 -6.06 0.01
CA ALA A 95 -13.92 -5.81 0.74
C ALA A 95 -12.96 -4.91 -0.05
N SER A 96 -12.93 -5.01 -1.38
CA SER A 96 -12.16 -4.11 -2.24
C SER A 96 -12.70 -2.69 -2.20
N GLY A 97 -14.03 -2.53 -2.21
CA GLY A 97 -14.69 -1.24 -2.04
C GLY A 97 -14.31 -0.56 -0.73
N GLN A 98 -14.34 -1.29 0.40
CA GLN A 98 -13.94 -0.76 1.70
C GLN A 98 -12.46 -0.34 1.76
N VAL A 99 -11.58 -1.08 1.10
CA VAL A 99 -10.14 -0.78 1.07
C VAL A 99 -9.82 0.41 0.17
N VAL A 100 -10.53 0.59 -0.95
CA VAL A 100 -10.34 1.73 -1.84
C VAL A 100 -10.83 3.05 -1.21
N HIS A 101 -11.82 2.97 -0.32
CA HIS A 101 -12.40 4.13 0.36
C HIS A 101 -11.83 4.39 1.77
N SER A 102 -10.85 3.60 2.25
CA SER A 102 -10.11 3.81 3.53
C SER A 102 -8.71 4.36 3.30
#